data_AF-A0A8T5IKI9-F1
#
_entry.id   AF-A0A8T5IKI9-F1
#
_cell.length_a   1.000
_cell.length_b   1.000
_cell.length_c   1.000
_cell.angle_alpha   90.00
_cell.angle_beta   90.00
_cell.angle_gamma   90.00
#
_symmetry.space_group_name_H-M   'P 1'
#
loop_
_entity.id
_entity.type
_entity.pdbx_description
1 polymer ?
#
loop_
_entity_poly.entity_id
_entity_poly.type
_entity_poly.pdbx_seq_one_letter_code
_entity_poly.pdbx_strand_id
1 'polypeptide(L)'
;MLIKIFGGIDLFAAIILLLSIGADPNLKLLLFFAALLFIKSLFGMLKDFASWIDFLSAIILIALHFIPIPNFIIIILALLLIQKGLFSFLSF
;
A
#
# COMPACT_ATOMS: atom_id res chain seq x y z
N MET A 1 -7.96 6.28 -17.20
CA MET A 1 -6.62 5.62 -17.30
C MET A 1 -5.79 5.81 -16.03
N LEU A 2 -5.66 7.02 -15.51
CA LEU A 2 -4.86 7.32 -14.32
C LEU A 2 -5.31 6.54 -13.07
N ILE A 3 -6.63 6.38 -12.91
CA ILE A 3 -7.25 5.53 -11.88
C ILE A 3 -6.69 4.10 -11.96
N LYS A 4 -6.71 3.45 -13.13
CA LYS A 4 -6.15 2.09 -13.30
C LYS A 4 -4.65 1.97 -12.96
N ILE A 5 -3.85 3.00 -13.25
CA ILE A 5 -2.43 3.02 -12.84
C ILE A 5 -2.33 3.06 -11.32
N PHE A 6 -3.11 3.92 -10.68
CA PHE A 6 -3.21 4.00 -9.23
C PHE A 6 -3.71 2.69 -8.60
N GLY A 7 -4.67 2.01 -9.22
CA GLY A 7 -5.11 0.67 -8.79
C GLY A 7 -4.00 -0.37 -8.91
N GLY A 8 -3.18 -0.30 -9.96
CA GLY A 8 -2.00 -1.15 -10.10
C GLY A 8 -1.00 -0.95 -8.97
N ILE A 9 -0.71 0.31 -8.60
CA ILE A 9 0.17 0.64 -7.46
C ILE A 9 -0.35 0.00 -6.17
N ASP A 10 -1.67 0.06 -5.91
CA ASP A 10 -2.27 -0.55 -4.72
C ASP A 10 -2.06 -2.05 -4.68
N LEU A 11 -2.31 -2.74 -5.80
CA LEU A 11 -2.14 -4.19 -5.90
C LEU A 11 -0.69 -4.62 -5.67
N PHE A 12 0.27 -3.96 -6.31
CA PHE A 12 1.68 -4.29 -6.12
C PHE A 12 2.16 -4.00 -4.70
N ALA A 13 1.74 -2.87 -4.12
CA ALA A 13 2.09 -2.56 -2.74
C ALA A 13 1.47 -3.56 -1.75
N ALA A 14 0.25 -4.03 -2.00
CA ALA A 14 -0.38 -5.07 -1.20
C ALA A 14 0.36 -6.41 -1.27
N ILE A 15 0.82 -6.81 -2.46
CA ILE A 15 1.64 -8.01 -2.63
C ILE A 15 2.93 -7.88 -1.82
N ILE A 16 3.57 -6.71 -1.83
CA ILE A 16 4.82 -6.48 -1.08
C ILE A 16 4.58 -6.51 0.43
N LEU A 17 3.47 -5.95 0.91
CA LEU A 17 3.06 -6.09 2.30
C LEU A 17 2.91 -7.56 2.68
N LEU A 18 2.18 -8.35 1.87
CA LEU A 18 2.00 -9.78 2.14
C LEU A 18 3.32 -10.57 2.09
N LEU A 19 4.22 -10.23 1.18
CA LEU A 19 5.56 -10.84 1.12
C LEU A 19 6.42 -10.51 2.34
N SER A 20 6.13 -9.41 3.04
CA SER A 20 6.80 -9.06 4.29
C SER A 20 6.42 -10.01 5.44
N ILE A 21 5.41 -10.87 5.24
CA ILE A 21 5.03 -11.92 6.20
C ILE A 21 5.95 -13.13 5.97
N GLY A 22 6.98 -13.26 6.80
CA GLY A 22 7.87 -14.42 6.79
C GLY A 22 9.01 -14.36 5.77
N ALA A 23 9.13 -13.28 5.00
CA ALA A 23 10.33 -12.95 4.25
C ALA A 23 10.75 -11.50 4.53
N ASP A 24 12.04 -11.21 4.33
CA ASP A 24 12.60 -9.86 4.38
C ASP A 24 12.72 -9.29 2.96
N PRO A 25 11.69 -8.57 2.47
CA PRO A 25 11.75 -7.92 1.18
C PRO A 25 12.83 -6.82 1.15
N ASN A 26 13.43 -6.65 -0.03
CA ASN A 26 14.53 -5.70 -0.24
C ASN A 26 14.08 -4.27 0.14
N LEU A 27 14.88 -3.59 0.98
CA LEU A 27 14.62 -2.22 1.43
C LEU A 27 14.29 -1.25 0.28
N LYS A 28 15.00 -1.36 -0.85
CA LYS A 28 14.77 -0.50 -2.02
C LYS A 28 13.35 -0.68 -2.57
N LEU A 29 12.84 -1.91 -2.55
CA LEU A 29 11.49 -2.25 -2.98
C LEU A 29 10.46 -1.64 -2.03
N LEU A 30 10.66 -1.79 -0.70
CA LEU A 30 9.74 -1.23 0.30
C LEU A 30 9.64 0.29 0.18
N LEU A 31 10.80 0.96 0.12
CA LEU A 31 10.84 2.42 0.03
C LEU A 31 10.23 2.93 -1.29
N PHE A 32 10.43 2.21 -2.40
CA PHE A 32 9.83 2.58 -3.68
C PHE A 32 8.30 2.58 -3.62
N PHE A 33 7.70 1.49 -3.14
CA PHE A 33 6.24 1.40 -3.03
C PHE A 33 5.67 2.26 -1.91
N ALA A 34 6.40 2.44 -0.81
CA ALA A 34 6.03 3.40 0.22
C ALA A 34 5.97 4.83 -0.35
N ALA A 35 6.98 5.25 -1.13
CA ALA A 35 7.00 6.57 -1.75
C ALA A 35 5.84 6.75 -2.73
N LEU A 36 5.53 5.75 -3.56
CA LEU A 36 4.40 5.79 -4.49
C LEU A 36 3.06 5.92 -3.76
N LEU A 37 2.82 5.11 -2.73
CA LEU A 37 1.62 5.21 -1.90
C LEU A 37 1.54 6.53 -1.15
N PHE A 38 2.66 7.03 -0.66
CA PHE A 38 2.73 8.32 0.03
C PHE A 38 2.34 9.46 -0.91
N ILE A 39 2.98 9.55 -2.09
CA ILE A 39 2.63 10.54 -3.12
C ILE A 39 1.16 10.42 -3.50
N LYS A 40 0.67 9.20 -3.69
CA LYS A 40 -0.72 8.93 -4.02
C LYS A 40 -1.69 9.41 -2.92
N SER A 41 -1.35 9.20 -1.65
CA SER A 41 -2.15 9.68 -0.52
C SER A 41 -2.31 11.20 -0.51
N LEU A 42 -1.29 11.94 -0.98
CA LEU A 42 -1.31 13.40 -1.08
C LEU A 42 -2.27 13.90 -2.17
N PHE A 43 -2.46 13.15 -3.27
CA PHE A 43 -3.47 13.50 -4.28
C PHE A 43 -4.89 13.49 -3.71
N GLY A 44 -5.17 12.61 -2.74
CA GLY A 44 -6.44 12.60 -1.99
C GLY A 44 -6.48 13.59 -0.83
N MET A 45 -5.38 14.31 -0.55
CA MET A 45 -5.22 15.24 0.57
C MET A 45 -5.67 14.67 1.93
N LEU A 46 -5.62 13.35 2.14
CA LEU A 46 -6.13 12.67 3.34
C LEU A 46 -7.62 12.98 3.62
N LYS A 47 -8.39 13.42 2.63
CA LYS A 47 -9.81 13.79 2.80
C LYS A 47 -10.70 12.55 2.89
N ASP A 48 -10.32 11.47 2.22
CA ASP A 48 -11.12 10.26 2.11
C ASP A 48 -10.43 9.07 2.76
N PHE A 49 -11.23 8.13 3.27
CA PHE A 49 -10.73 6.89 3.88
C PHE A 49 -9.76 6.12 2.97
N ALA A 50 -10.00 6.14 1.66
CA ALA A 50 -9.11 5.54 0.67
C ALA A 50 -7.70 6.15 0.67
N SER A 51 -7.57 7.47 0.88
CA SER A 51 -6.27 8.15 0.96
C SER A 51 -5.55 7.90 2.29
N TRP A 52 -6.30 7.70 3.38
CA TRP A 52 -5.75 7.24 4.66
C TRP A 52 -5.16 5.83 4.59
N ILE A 53 -5.80 4.92 3.84
CA ILE A 53 -5.27 3.58 3.62
C ILE A 53 -3.90 3.65 2.91
N ASP A 54 -3.76 4.51 1.88
CA ASP A 54 -2.49 4.68 1.17
C ASP A 54 -1.40 5.19 2.10
N PHE A 55 -1.72 6.20 2.92
CA PHE A 55 -0.80 6.81 3.87
C PHE A 55 -0.34 5.83 4.96
N LEU A 56 -1.29 5.12 5.60
CA LEU A 56 -0.97 4.12 6.62
C LEU A 56 -0.14 2.97 6.06
N SER A 57 -0.49 2.51 4.86
CA SER A 57 0.26 1.46 4.17
C SER A 57 1.68 1.91 3.81
N ALA A 58 1.85 3.16 3.39
CA ALA A 58 3.18 3.74 3.14
C ALA A 58 4.01 3.81 4.42
N ILE A 59 3.42 4.25 5.54
CA ILE A 59 4.11 4.28 6.84
C ILE A 59 4.51 2.87 7.26
N ILE A 60 3.63 1.88 7.09
CA ILE A 60 3.92 0.52 7.52
C ILE A 60 4.98 -0.15 6.64
N LEU A 61 4.98 0.12 5.33
CA LEU A 61 6.10 -0.27 4.46
C LEU A 61 7.44 0.35 4.90
N ILE A 62 7.46 1.58 5.39
CA ILE A 62 8.70 2.17 5.94
C ILE A 62 9.05 1.52 7.28
N ALA A 63 8.06 1.38 8.16
CA ALA A 63 8.23 0.88 9.53
C ALA A 63 8.68 -0.58 9.57
N LEU A 64 8.24 -1.41 8.61
CA LEU A 64 8.64 -2.81 8.47
C LEU A 64 10.16 -3.00 8.45
N HIS A 65 10.92 -2.01 7.98
CA HIS A 65 12.38 -2.07 8.01
C HIS A 65 12.98 -1.88 9.41
N PHE A 66 12.33 -1.07 10.25
CA PHE A 66 12.89 -0.63 11.54
C PHE A 66 12.35 -1.41 12.73
N ILE A 67 11.10 -1.86 12.65
CA ILE A 67 10.38 -2.51 13.75
C ILE A 67 9.58 -3.70 13.25
N PRO A 68 9.49 -4.79 14.03
CA PRO A 68 8.62 -5.91 13.69
C PRO A 68 7.16 -5.48 13.82
N ILE A 69 6.45 -5.43 12.69
CA ILE A 69 5.02 -5.13 12.65
C ILE A 69 4.22 -6.43 12.85
N PRO A 70 3.20 -6.46 13.73
CA PRO A 70 2.34 -7.62 13.87
C PRO A 70 1.66 -8.04 12.55
N ASN A 71 1.72 -9.33 12.22
CA ASN A 71 1.22 -9.88 10.94
C ASN A 71 -0.24 -9.51 10.65
N PHE A 72 -1.10 -9.43 11.67
CA PHE A 72 -2.51 -9.08 11.47
C PHE A 72 -2.69 -7.66 10.89
N ILE A 73 -1.83 -6.70 11.26
CA ILE A 73 -1.86 -5.33 10.72
C ILE A 73 -1.49 -5.35 9.24
N ILE A 74 -0.45 -6.10 8.90
CA ILE A 74 0.02 -6.28 7.51
C ILE A 74 -1.10 -6.87 6.65
N ILE A 75 -1.75 -7.93 7.13
CA ILE A 75 -2.85 -8.61 6.43
C ILE A 75 -4.02 -7.65 6.20
N ILE A 76 -4.45 -6.91 7.23
CA ILE A 76 -5.58 -5.98 7.13
C ILE A 76 -5.30 -4.91 6.06
N LEU A 77 -4.11 -4.29 6.08
CA LEU A 77 -3.79 -3.24 5.11
C LEU A 77 -3.60 -3.77 3.70
N ALA A 78 -2.99 -4.96 3.55
CA ALA A 78 -2.88 -5.60 2.25
C ALA A 78 -4.27 -5.90 1.66
N LEU A 79 -5.22 -6.40 2.46
CA LEU A 79 -6.58 -6.65 2.00
C LEU A 79 -7.31 -5.36 1.60
N LEU A 80 -7.14 -4.27 2.37
CA LEU A 80 -7.73 -2.97 2.03
C LEU A 80 -7.16 -2.40 0.72
N LEU A 81 -5.84 -2.53 0.50
CA LEU A 81 -5.21 -2.14 -0.76
C LEU A 81 -5.66 -3.03 -1.93
N ILE A 82 -5.80 -4.34 -1.74
CA ILE A 82 -6.32 -5.25 -2.77
C ILE A 82 -7.73 -4.85 -3.17
N GLN A 83 -8.62 -4.66 -2.18
CA GLN A 83 -9.99 -4.22 -2.41
C GLN A 83 -10.01 -2.94 -3.24
N LYS A 84 -9.25 -1.93 -2.83
CA LYS A 84 -9.17 -0.64 -3.50
C LYS A 84 -8.60 -0.74 -4.92
N GLY A 85 -7.53 -1.51 -5.09
CA GLY A 85 -6.91 -1.79 -6.36
C GLY A 85 -7.90 -2.41 -7.35
N LEU A 86 -8.65 -3.42 -6.92
CA LEU A 86 -9.70 -4.06 -7.73
C LEU A 86 -10.82 -3.10 -8.12
N PHE A 87 -11.33 -2.29 -7.18
CA PHE A 87 -12.37 -1.30 -7.48
C PHE A 87 -11.91 -0.29 -8.54
N SER A 88 -10.63 0.08 -8.52
CA SER A 88 -10.04 0.98 -9.50
C SER A 88 -9.97 0.38 -10.92
N PHE A 89 -10.01 -0.94 -11.08
CA PHE A 89 -10.11 -1.58 -12.40
C PHE A 89 -11.55 -1.76 -12.86
N LEU A 90 -12.49 -1.85 -11.91
CA LEU A 90 -13.93 -2.00 -12.16
C LEU A 90 -14.64 -0.67 -12.43
N SER A 91 -14.08 0.46 -11.98
CA SER A 91 -14.59 1.79 -12.32
C SER A 91 -14.41 2.06 -13.82
N PHE A 92 -15.53 2.22 -14.54
CA PHE A 92 -15.58 2.57 -15.97
C PHE A 92 -15.13 4.01 -16.23
#